data_AF-A0AAN7QVM4-F1
#
_entry.id   AF-A0AAN7QVM4-F1
#
_cell.length_a   1.000
_cell.length_b   1.000
_cell.length_c   1.000
_cell.angle_alpha   90.00
_cell.angle_beta   90.00
_cell.angle_gamma   90.00
#
_symmetry.space_group_name_H-M   'P 1'
#
loop_
_entity.id
_entity.type
_entity.pdbx_description
1 polymer ?
#
loop_
_entity_poly.entity_id
_entity_poly.type
_entity_poly.pdbx_seq_one_letter_code
_entity_poly.pdbx_strand_id
1 'polypeptide(L)'
;MVVSIAKGDGPCLELGCTAYPDEFAIDILLVKSPECSEEDQITYEGPDFQDLDENLQKAFNKYLEIRGIEPSTTNFLHEYMINKDSREYLI
;
A
#
# COMPACT_ATOMS: atom_id res chain seq x y z
N MET A 1 -5.11 -3.55 0.48
CA MET A 1 -3.75 -3.97 0.05
C MET A 1 -2.74 -3.12 0.83
N VAL A 2 -1.60 -3.68 1.22
CA VAL A 2 -0.51 -2.91 1.84
C VAL A 2 0.73 -3.07 0.98
N VAL A 3 1.37 -1.95 0.62
CA VAL A 3 2.59 -1.91 -0.17
C VAL A 3 3.75 -1.44 0.71
N SER A 4 4.69 -2.32 0.99
CA SER A 4 5.89 -2.02 1.78
C SER A 4 7.11 -1.87 0.86
N ILE A 5 7.77 -0.72 0.93
CA ILE A 5 8.93 -0.37 0.10
C ILE A 5 10.12 -0.19 1.03
N ALA A 6 11.03 -1.17 1.01
CA ALA A 6 12.30 -1.12 1.73
C ALA A 6 13.45 -0.79 0.77
N LYS A 7 14.45 -0.06 1.26
CA LYS A 7 15.69 0.23 0.50
C LYS A 7 16.91 0.02 1.39
N GLY A 8 17.51 -1.17 1.28
CA GLY A 8 18.64 -1.58 2.13
C GLY A 8 18.28 -1.50 3.61
N ASP A 9 19.23 -1.09 4.45
CA ASP A 9 19.03 -0.90 5.89
C ASP A 9 18.40 0.47 6.23
N GLY A 10 17.76 1.11 5.26
CA GLY A 10 17.08 2.39 5.44
C GLY A 10 15.64 2.25 5.97
N PRO A 11 14.93 3.39 6.15
CA PRO A 11 13.52 3.38 6.51
C PRO A 11 12.66 2.69 5.44
N CYS A 12 11.60 2.01 5.90
CA CYS A 12 10.59 1.38 5.07
C CYS A 12 9.39 2.33 4.89
N LEU A 13 8.95 2.52 3.67
CA LEU A 13 7.72 3.25 3.35
C LEU A 13 6.58 2.25 3.20
N GLU A 14 5.54 2.38 3.99
CA GLU A 14 4.31 1.59 3.90
C GLU A 14 3.16 2.45 3.38
N LEU A 15 2.46 1.92 2.39
CA LEU A 15 1.31 2.57 1.77
C LEU A 15 0.10 1.64 1.92
N GLY A 16 -0.92 2.11 2.63
CA GLY A 16 -2.23 1.49 2.68
C GLY A 16 -2.98 1.84 1.40
N CYS A 17 -3.36 0.84 0.63
CA CYS A 17 -4.06 1.03 -0.64
C CYS A 17 -5.37 0.26 -0.67
N THR A 18 -6.46 0.93 -1.06
CA THR A 18 -7.71 0.29 -1.43
C THR A 18 -7.66 -0.05 -2.92
N ALA A 19 -7.80 -1.34 -3.24
CA ALA A 19 -7.79 -1.83 -4.60
C ALA A 19 -9.23 -2.00 -5.10
N TYR A 20 -9.54 -1.40 -6.25
CA TYR A 20 -10.77 -1.57 -7.00
C TYR A 20 -10.44 -2.32 -8.32
N PRO A 21 -11.45 -2.79 -9.07
CA PRO A 21 -11.22 -3.26 -10.43
C PRO A 21 -10.58 -2.14 -11.27
N ASP A 22 -9.50 -2.44 -11.97
CA ASP A 22 -8.74 -1.54 -12.83
C ASP A 22 -8.08 -0.30 -12.19
N GLU A 23 -8.26 -0.04 -10.89
CA GLU A 23 -7.67 1.12 -10.23
C GLU A 23 -7.35 0.88 -8.74
N PHE A 24 -6.57 1.77 -8.15
CA PHE A 24 -6.33 1.78 -6.71
C PHE A 24 -6.31 3.21 -6.17
N ALA A 25 -6.64 3.34 -4.89
CA ALA A 25 -6.50 4.56 -4.13
C ALA A 25 -5.50 4.34 -2.99
N ILE A 26 -4.71 5.37 -2.68
CA ILE A 26 -3.83 5.38 -1.52
C ILE A 26 -4.59 6.08 -0.40
N ASP A 27 -4.72 5.39 0.74
CA ASP A 27 -5.46 5.88 1.90
C ASP A 27 -4.50 6.35 3.00
N ILE A 28 -3.41 5.60 3.21
CA ILE A 28 -2.50 5.78 4.36
C ILE A 28 -1.06 5.78 3.88
N LEU A 29 -0.23 6.65 4.46
CA LEU A 29 1.20 6.74 4.19
C LEU A 29 2.00 6.74 5.50
N LEU A 30 2.84 5.72 5.68
CA LEU A 30 3.60 5.46 6.90
C LEU A 30 5.08 5.31 6.58
N VAL A 31 5.95 5.90 7.40
CA VAL A 31 7.40 5.69 7.31
C VAL A 31 7.88 5.02 8.59
N LYS A 32 8.36 3.79 8.46
CA LYS A 32 8.90 2.99 9.57
C LYS A 32 10.43 3.05 9.56
N SER A 33 11.04 3.40 10.69
CA SER A 33 12.48 3.31 10.89
C SER A 33 12.88 1.87 11.29
N PRO A 34 14.03 1.37 10.83
CA PRO A 34 14.52 0.04 11.18
C PRO A 34 14.88 -0.11 12.66
N GLU A 35 15.18 1.01 13.33
CA GLU A 35 15.64 1.06 14.73
C GLU A 35 14.50 1.16 15.77
N CYS A 36 13.24 1.25 15.36
CA CYS A 36 12.12 1.39 16.29
C CYS A 36 11.53 0.03 16.65
N SER A 37 11.92 -0.50 17.81
CA SER A 37 11.25 -1.62 18.49
C SER A 37 9.73 -1.40 18.53
N GLU A 38 8.94 -2.47 18.40
CA GLU A 38 7.46 -2.47 18.37
C GLU A 38 6.83 -1.81 19.63
N GLU A 39 7.62 -1.63 20.68
CA GLU A 39 7.23 -1.18 22.03
C GLU A 39 7.33 0.35 22.22
N ASP A 40 8.16 1.05 21.44
CA ASP A 40 8.38 2.51 21.52
C ASP A 40 7.52 3.31 20.52
N GLN A 41 6.67 2.59 19.80
CA GLN A 41 5.92 3.09 18.65
C GLN A 41 4.61 3.76 19.09
N ILE A 42 4.71 5.01 19.55
CA ILE A 42 3.68 6.00 19.21
C ILE A 42 3.88 6.29 17.71
N THR A 43 3.58 5.31 16.85
CA THR A 43 3.82 5.39 15.41
C THR A 43 2.94 6.48 14.87
N TYR A 44 3.55 7.57 14.46
CA TYR A 44 2.87 8.59 13.66
C TYR A 44 2.20 7.89 12.48
N GLU A 45 0.86 7.90 12.46
CA GLU A 45 0.08 7.18 11.47
C GLU A 45 0.18 7.78 10.05
N GLY A 46 0.94 8.86 9.91
CA GLY A 46 0.94 9.68 8.71
C GLY A 46 -0.15 10.73 8.77
N PRO A 47 -0.09 11.76 7.91
CA PRO A 47 -1.27 12.55 7.58
C PRO A 47 -2.26 11.69 6.78
N ASP A 48 -3.51 12.13 6.70
CA ASP A 48 -4.42 11.61 5.67
C ASP A 48 -3.78 11.88 4.30
N PHE A 49 -3.75 10.86 3.43
CA PHE A 49 -3.17 11.02 2.10
C PHE A 49 -3.91 12.10 1.29
N GLN A 50 -5.20 12.29 1.54
CA GLN A 50 -6.02 13.31 0.89
C GLN A 50 -5.64 14.74 1.29
N ASP A 51 -5.02 14.94 2.46
CA ASP A 51 -4.55 16.24 2.93
C ASP A 51 -3.19 16.66 2.33
N LEU A 52 -2.54 15.77 1.59
CA LEU A 52 -1.27 16.07 0.90
C LEU A 52 -1.50 16.95 -0.34
N ASP A 53 -0.48 17.71 -0.73
CA ASP A 53 -0.49 18.47 -1.99
C ASP A 53 -0.79 17.56 -3.19
N GLU A 54 -1.63 18.03 -4.12
CA GLU A 54 -2.06 17.24 -5.27
C GLU A 54 -0.88 16.74 -6.13
N ASN A 55 0.20 17.51 -6.25
CA ASN A 55 1.37 17.06 -7.02
C ASN A 55 2.10 15.95 -6.29
N LEU A 56 2.14 15.99 -4.96
CA LEU A 56 2.71 14.93 -4.14
C LEU A 56 1.87 13.65 -4.24
N GLN A 57 0.54 13.77 -4.19
CA GLN A 57 -0.36 12.64 -4.39
C GLN A 57 -0.15 11.99 -5.76
N LYS A 58 -0.09 12.80 -6.84
CA LYS A 58 0.20 12.32 -8.20
C LYS A 58 1.57 11.66 -8.31
N ALA A 59 2.57 12.20 -7.61
CA ALA A 59 3.91 11.62 -7.59
C ALA A 59 3.95 10.23 -6.94
N PHE A 60 3.23 10.02 -5.83
CA PHE A 60 3.13 8.69 -5.19
C PHE A 60 2.38 7.68 -6.05
N ASN A 61 1.28 8.09 -6.69
CA ASN A 61 0.58 7.22 -7.64
C ASN A 61 1.50 6.78 -8.78
N LYS A 62 2.20 7.73 -9.42
CA LYS A 62 3.18 7.43 -10.47
C LYS A 62 4.33 6.55 -9.97
N TYR A 63 4.79 6.77 -8.73
CA TYR A 63 5.85 5.98 -8.12
C TYR A 63 5.46 4.51 -7.94
N LEU A 64 4.22 4.24 -7.55
CA LEU A 64 3.68 2.89 -7.43
C LEU A 64 3.46 2.25 -8.80
N GLU A 65 2.92 3.01 -9.75
CA GLU A 65 2.68 2.56 -11.13
C GLU A 65 3.98 2.10 -11.81
N ILE A 66 5.06 2.88 -11.76
CA ILE A 66 6.36 2.48 -12.35
C ILE A 66 6.99 1.26 -11.67
N ARG A 67 6.52 0.89 -10.47
CA ARG A 67 6.95 -0.31 -9.74
C ARG A 67 6.05 -1.51 -9.97
N GLY A 68 5.08 -1.40 -10.89
CA GLY A 68 4.18 -2.49 -11.28
C GLY A 68 2.90 -2.56 -10.47
N ILE A 69 2.60 -1.56 -9.63
CA ILE A 69 1.27 -1.44 -9.02
C ILE A 69 0.40 -0.69 -10.03
N GLU A 70 -0.13 -1.46 -10.98
CA GLU A 70 -0.95 -0.97 -12.10
C GLU A 70 -2.29 -1.73 -12.13
N PRO A 71 -3.23 -1.35 -13.02
CA PRO A 71 -4.55 -2.00 -13.14
C PRO A 71 -4.49 -3.54 -13.29
N SER A 72 -3.46 -4.07 -13.96
CA SER A 72 -3.27 -5.51 -14.12
C SER A 72 -3.05 -6.22 -12.78
N THR A 73 -2.33 -5.57 -11.85
CA THR A 73 -2.03 -6.07 -10.50
C THR A 73 -3.27 -6.06 -9.62
N THR A 74 -4.10 -5.01 -9.68
CA THR A 74 -5.35 -4.93 -8.90
C THR A 74 -6.36 -5.96 -9.39
N ASN A 75 -6.47 -6.15 -10.71
CA ASN A 75 -7.31 -7.19 -11.30
C ASN A 75 -6.88 -8.59 -10.89
N PHE A 76 -5.58 -8.89 -10.95
CA PHE A 76 -5.04 -10.16 -10.48
C PHE A 76 -5.38 -10.41 -9.00
N LEU A 77 -5.20 -9.40 -8.14
CA LEU A 77 -5.54 -9.51 -6.73
C LEU A 77 -7.03 -9.77 -6.51
N HIS A 78 -7.90 -9.09 -7.27
CA HIS A 78 -9.34 -9.29 -7.19
C HIS A 78 -9.76 -10.71 -7.59
N GLU A 79 -9.27 -11.22 -8.73
CA GLU A 79 -9.50 -12.61 -9.15
C GLU A 79 -8.95 -13.62 -8.13
N TYR A 80 -7.76 -13.36 -7.61
CA TYR A 80 -7.14 -14.20 -6.59
C TYR A 80 -8.00 -14.26 -5.32
N MET A 81 -8.53 -13.11 -4.87
CA MET A 81 -9.39 -13.03 -3.69
C MET A 81 -10.68 -13.82 -3.88
N ILE A 82 -11.36 -13.70 -5.02
CA ILE A 82 -12.58 -14.48 -5.33
C ILE A 82 -12.28 -15.98 -5.32
N ASN A 83 -11.20 -16.40 -5.98
CA ASN A 83 -10.84 -17.81 -6.05
C ASN A 83 -10.41 -18.37 -4.69
N LYS A 84 -9.70 -17.57 -3.88
CA LYS A 84 -9.33 -17.93 -2.52
C LYS A 84 -10.58 -18.12 -1.65
N ASP A 85 -11.48 -17.14 -1.65
CA ASP A 85 -12.74 -17.17 -0.92
C ASP A 85 -13.56 -18.41 -1.29
N SER A 86 -13.73 -18.66 -2.60
CA SER A 86 -14.42 -19.86 -3.12
C SER A 86 -13.81 -21.17 -2.62
N ARG A 87 -12.48 -21.26 -2.52
CA ARG A 87 -11.79 -22.46 -2.03
C ARG A 87 -11.94 -22.65 -0.53
N GLU A 88 -11.96 -21.57 0.23
CA GLU A 88 -12.13 -21.60 1.69
C GLU A 88 -13.56 -21.97 2.09
N TYR A 89 -14.57 -21.59 1.30
CA TYR A 89 -15.97 -22.00 1.51
C TYR A 89 -16.25 -23.50 1.24
N LEU A 90 -15.37 -24.19 0.52
CA LEU A 90 -15.51 -25.62 0.20
C LEU A 90 -14.85 -26.54 1.24
N ILE A 91 -14.34 -25.98 2.33
CA ILE A 91 -13.77 -26.68 3.50
C ILE A 91 -14.77 -26.62 4.65
#